data_AF-A0A6N2DRR8-F1
#
_entry.id   AF-A0A6N2DRR8-F1
#
_cell.length_a   1.000
_cell.length_b   1.000
_cell.length_c   1.000
_cell.angle_alpha   90.00
_cell.angle_beta   90.00
_cell.angle_gamma   90.00
#
_symmetry.space_group_name_H-M   'P 1'
#
loop_
_entity.id
_entity.type
_entity.pdbx_description
1 polymer ?
#
loop_
_entity_poly.entity_id
_entity_poly.type
_entity_poly.pdbx_seq_one_letter_code
_entity_poly.pdbx_strand_id
1 'polypeptide(L)'
;MSGLAIITEACIDTKDRACVDVCPVQCIYEYDPSQNILFSEVEAGSGIENTHQPNPDAIAIFADSLLYVNLDECTSCTACYQPDVCPVGAIYTEENVPDGTSNRGYNSDDPHVGHDHTFFVGHSRAVFAD
;
A
#
# COMPACT_ATOMS: atom_id res chain seq x y z
N MET A 1 0.68 20.68 0.51
CA MET A 1 0.86 19.66 1.57
C MET A 1 0.27 18.42 0.96
N SER A 2 1.14 17.54 0.48
CA SER A 2 0.76 16.35 -0.28
C SER A 2 0.45 15.26 0.73
N GLY A 3 -0.85 15.04 1.00
CA GLY A 3 -1.31 14.02 1.93
C GLY A 3 -1.40 12.65 1.24
N LEU A 4 -0.32 12.22 0.58
CA LEU A 4 -0.31 10.97 -0.17
C LEU A 4 -0.44 9.78 0.77
N ALA A 5 -1.36 8.86 0.47
CA ALA A 5 -1.62 7.70 1.30
C ALA A 5 -0.54 6.62 1.11
N ILE A 6 -0.09 6.04 2.21
CA ILE A 6 0.95 5.01 2.29
C ILE A 6 0.40 3.88 3.14
N ILE A 7 0.47 2.66 2.61
CA ILE A 7 0.10 1.45 3.34
C ILE A 7 1.38 0.96 4.04
N THR A 8 1.41 1.07 5.36
CA THR A 8 2.61 0.80 6.17
C THR A 8 2.60 -0.58 6.82
N GLU A 9 1.50 -1.32 6.72
CA GLU A 9 1.40 -2.68 7.21
C GLU A 9 0.40 -3.49 6.36
N ALA A 10 0.63 -4.80 6.28
CA ALA A 10 -0.31 -5.72 5.66
C ALA A 10 -1.61 -5.77 6.48
N CYS A 11 -2.73 -5.97 5.80
CA CYS A 11 -4.00 -6.16 6.48
C CYS A 11 -3.90 -7.35 7.45
N ILE A 12 -4.14 -7.12 8.74
CA ILE A 12 -4.03 -8.14 9.79
C ILE A 12 -5.08 -9.22 9.56
N ASP A 13 -4.63 -10.47 9.40
CA ASP A 13 -5.42 -11.70 9.34
C ASP A 13 -6.54 -11.78 8.27
N THR A 14 -6.77 -10.71 7.50
CA THR A 14 -7.74 -10.64 6.40
C THR A 14 -7.31 -9.55 5.43
N LYS A 15 -7.17 -9.86 4.14
CA LYS A 15 -6.90 -8.89 3.08
C LYS A 15 -8.15 -8.04 2.82
N ASP A 16 -8.36 -7.04 3.67
CA ASP A 16 -9.48 -6.12 3.56
C ASP A 16 -9.25 -5.18 2.37
N ARG A 17 -10.20 -5.16 1.44
CA ARG A 17 -10.15 -4.36 0.20
C ARG A 17 -11.05 -3.13 0.27
N ALA A 18 -11.62 -2.79 1.43
CA ALA A 18 -12.48 -1.63 1.59
C ALA A 18 -11.81 -0.32 1.18
N CYS A 19 -10.47 -0.21 1.34
CA CYS A 19 -9.71 0.96 0.90
C CYS A 19 -9.69 1.14 -0.64
N VAL A 20 -9.78 0.05 -1.40
CA VAL A 20 -9.85 0.06 -2.88
C VAL A 20 -11.21 0.60 -3.31
N ASP A 21 -12.29 0.11 -2.70
CA ASP A 21 -13.67 0.49 -3.05
C ASP A 21 -13.99 1.98 -2.81
N VAL A 22 -13.32 2.62 -1.83
CA VAL A 22 -13.52 4.04 -1.53
C VAL A 22 -12.58 4.98 -2.29
N CYS A 23 -11.58 4.44 -3.00
CA CYS A 23 -10.57 5.26 -3.66
C CYS A 23 -11.14 5.90 -4.94
N PRO A 24 -11.31 7.24 -5.01
CA PRO A 24 -11.97 7.88 -6.16
C PRO A 24 -11.13 7.85 -7.45
N VAL A 25 -9.85 7.52 -7.35
CA VAL A 25 -8.90 7.49 -8.48
C VAL A 25 -8.26 6.11 -8.68
N GLN A 26 -8.74 5.09 -7.96
CA GLN A 26 -8.27 3.70 -8.08
C GLN A 26 -6.74 3.53 -8.09
N CYS A 27 -6.05 4.32 -7.26
CA CYS A 27 -4.59 4.33 -7.16
C CYS A 27 -4.02 3.22 -6.24
N ILE A 28 -4.81 2.23 -5.84
CA ILE A 28 -4.38 1.12 -4.99
C ILE A 28 -4.33 -0.15 -5.84
N TYR A 29 -3.19 -0.82 -5.81
CA TYR A 29 -2.89 -1.96 -6.65
C TYR A 29 -2.61 -3.21 -5.83
N GLU A 30 -3.01 -4.34 -6.37
CA GLU A 30 -2.69 -5.67 -5.89
C GLU A 30 -1.72 -6.36 -6.85
N TYR A 31 -0.80 -7.15 -6.31
CA TYR A 31 0.15 -7.91 -7.13
C TYR A 31 -0.39 -9.27 -7.53
N ASP A 32 -0.37 -9.56 -8.84
CA ASP A 32 -0.63 -10.89 -9.38
C ASP A 32 0.70 -11.62 -9.66
N PRO A 33 1.05 -12.65 -8.87
CA PRO A 33 2.28 -13.42 -9.06
C PRO A 33 2.27 -14.28 -10.33
N SER A 34 1.10 -14.57 -10.91
CA SER A 34 0.97 -15.39 -12.12
C SER A 34 1.28 -14.61 -13.39
N GLN A 35 0.92 -13.34 -13.43
CA GLN A 35 1.16 -12.45 -14.56
C GLN A 35 2.34 -11.49 -14.32
N ASN A 36 2.85 -11.42 -13.09
CA ASN A 36 3.89 -10.48 -12.65
C ASN A 36 3.50 -9.03 -12.94
N ILE A 37 2.26 -8.67 -12.60
CA ILE A 37 1.69 -7.33 -12.78
C ILE A 37 1.05 -6.84 -11.49
N LEU A 38 1.05 -5.53 -11.32
CA LEU A 38 0.19 -4.83 -10.37
C LEU A 38 -1.12 -4.49 -11.10
N PHE A 39 -2.26 -4.79 -10.50
CA PHE A 39 -3.56 -4.46 -11.07
C PHE A 39 -4.41 -3.70 -10.05
N SER A 40 -5.16 -2.69 -10.50
CA SER A 40 -6.19 -2.04 -9.68
C SER A 40 -7.57 -2.51 -10.13
N GLU A 41 -8.47 -2.74 -9.17
CA GLU A 41 -9.86 -3.13 -9.44
C GLU A 41 -10.77 -1.89 -9.32
N VAL A 42 -11.81 -1.78 -10.15
CA VAL A 42 -12.78 -0.67 -10.06
C VAL A 42 -13.62 -0.76 -8.77
N GLU A 43 -13.98 -1.99 -8.40
CA GLU A 43 -14.73 -2.41 -7.20
C GLU A 43 -14.36 -3.88 -6.94
N ALA A 44 -14.48 -4.35 -5.70
CA ALA A 44 -14.16 -5.72 -5.32
C ALA A 44 -14.84 -6.78 -6.24
N GLY A 45 -14.06 -7.41 -7.12
CA GLY A 45 -14.55 -8.44 -8.05
C GLY A 45 -15.19 -7.92 -9.35
N SER A 46 -15.13 -6.61 -9.63
CA SER A 46 -15.69 -6.00 -10.85
C SER A 46 -14.71 -5.93 -12.04
N GLY A 47 -13.46 -6.35 -11.86
CA GLY A 47 -12.46 -6.49 -12.92
C GLY A 47 -11.33 -5.45 -12.88
N ILE A 48 -10.30 -5.71 -13.68
CA ILE A 48 -9.05 -4.92 -13.74
C ILE A 48 -9.29 -3.60 -14.49
N GLU A 49 -9.07 -2.46 -13.83
CA GLU A 49 -9.14 -1.13 -14.43
C GLU A 49 -7.79 -0.72 -15.03
N ASN A 50 -6.73 -0.77 -14.22
CA ASN A 50 -5.38 -0.37 -14.63
C ASN A 50 -4.36 -1.44 -14.25
N THR A 51 -3.23 -1.46 -14.97
CA THR A 51 -2.13 -2.39 -14.71
C THR A 51 -0.78 -1.68 -14.78
N HIS A 52 0.13 -2.04 -13.88
CA HIS A 52 1.52 -1.57 -13.88
C HIS A 52 2.49 -2.76 -13.81
N GLN A 53 3.67 -2.59 -14.39
CA GLN A 53 4.75 -3.55 -14.22
C GLN A 53 5.50 -3.20 -12.93
N PRO A 54 5.53 -4.08 -11.91
CA PRO A 54 6.28 -3.81 -10.70
C PRO A 54 7.79 -3.93 -10.93
N ASN A 55 8.55 -3.15 -10.16
CA ASN A 55 9.98 -3.37 -9.99
C ASN A 55 10.23 -4.72 -9.28
N PRO A 56 11.00 -5.65 -9.90
CA PRO A 56 11.18 -7.01 -9.38
C PRO A 56 11.89 -7.05 -8.01
N ASP A 57 12.80 -6.12 -7.74
CA ASP A 57 13.56 -6.10 -6.48
C ASP A 57 12.70 -5.60 -5.32
N ALA A 58 11.81 -4.65 -5.59
CA ALA A 58 10.89 -4.12 -4.59
C ALA A 58 9.73 -5.11 -4.35
N ILE A 59 9.07 -5.58 -5.42
CA ILE A 59 7.89 -6.43 -5.25
C ILE A 59 8.21 -7.77 -4.58
N ALA A 60 9.44 -8.28 -4.71
CA ALA A 60 9.88 -9.50 -4.06
C ALA A 60 9.86 -9.46 -2.52
N ILE A 61 9.76 -8.26 -1.91
CA ILE A 61 9.75 -8.11 -0.45
C ILE A 61 8.42 -8.57 0.15
N PHE A 62 7.28 -8.12 -0.40
CA PHE A 62 5.94 -8.45 0.13
C PHE A 62 5.02 -9.16 -0.87
N ALA A 63 5.33 -9.14 -2.17
CA ALA A 63 4.54 -9.78 -3.23
C ALA A 63 3.03 -9.51 -3.09
N ASP A 64 2.21 -10.55 -2.92
CA ASP A 64 0.75 -10.47 -2.82
C ASP A 64 0.25 -10.25 -1.38
N SER A 65 1.17 -10.14 -0.41
CA SER A 65 0.84 -9.94 1.02
C SER A 65 0.53 -8.48 1.37
N LEU A 66 0.83 -7.53 0.48
CA LEU A 66 0.60 -6.10 0.67
C LEU A 66 -0.20 -5.52 -0.52
N LEU A 67 -0.99 -4.48 -0.25
CA LEU A 67 -1.54 -3.60 -1.28
C LEU A 67 -0.62 -2.39 -1.46
N TYR A 68 -0.45 -1.94 -2.69
CA TYR A 68 0.50 -0.89 -3.05
C TYR A 68 -0.22 0.35 -3.55
N VAL A 69 0.06 1.51 -2.95
CA VAL A 69 -0.51 2.79 -3.41
C VAL A 69 0.44 3.42 -4.42
N ASN A 70 -0.07 3.69 -5.62
CA ASN A 70 0.66 4.48 -6.61
C ASN A 70 0.60 5.96 -6.20
N LEU A 71 1.75 6.49 -5.81
CA LEU A 71 1.88 7.86 -5.30
C LEU A 71 1.82 8.93 -6.39
N ASP A 72 2.12 8.57 -7.63
CA ASP A 72 2.01 9.46 -8.78
C ASP A 72 0.55 9.65 -9.21
N GLU A 73 -0.32 8.69 -8.91
CA GLU A 73 -1.76 8.72 -9.21
C GLU A 73 -2.61 9.20 -8.03
N CYS A 74 -2.10 9.10 -6.80
CA CYS A 74 -2.84 9.44 -5.59
C CYS A 74 -3.12 10.95 -5.50
N THR A 75 -4.39 11.31 -5.37
CA THR A 75 -4.84 12.71 -5.26
C THR A 75 -4.94 13.23 -3.83
N SER A 76 -4.44 12.47 -2.84
CA SER A 76 -4.51 12.82 -1.41
C SER A 76 -5.94 13.10 -0.89
N CYS A 77 -6.92 12.35 -1.40
CA CYS A 77 -8.35 12.53 -1.08
C CYS A 77 -8.78 12.06 0.32
N THR A 78 -7.87 11.40 1.06
CA THR A 78 -8.04 10.96 2.45
C THR A 78 -9.14 9.94 2.77
N ALA A 79 -9.85 9.44 1.76
CA ALA A 79 -10.93 8.48 1.93
C ALA A 79 -10.46 7.11 2.46
N CYS A 80 -9.29 6.65 2.01
CA CYS A 80 -8.80 5.29 2.30
C CYS A 80 -8.33 5.09 3.76
N TYR A 81 -7.78 6.12 4.41
CA TYR A 81 -7.29 6.01 5.78
C TYR A 81 -8.34 6.35 6.85
N GLN A 82 -9.59 6.57 6.45
CA GLN A 82 -10.66 6.76 7.43
C GLN A 82 -10.76 5.52 8.34
N PRO A 83 -11.00 5.70 9.65
CA PRO A 83 -11.02 4.60 10.62
C PRO A 83 -12.12 3.57 10.34
N ASP A 84 -13.18 3.98 9.63
CA ASP A 84 -14.27 3.09 9.21
C ASP A 84 -13.92 2.24 7.98
N VAL A 85 -12.86 2.61 7.25
CA VAL A 85 -12.43 1.94 6.00
C VAL A 85 -11.28 0.98 6.27
N CYS A 86 -10.25 1.43 6.98
CA CYS A 86 -9.14 0.57 7.36
C CYS A 86 -9.31 0.16 8.83
N PRO A 87 -9.88 -1.03 9.13
CA PRO A 87 -10.13 -1.46 10.50
C PRO A 87 -8.85 -1.64 11.31
N VAL A 88 -7.71 -1.82 10.62
CA VAL A 88 -6.38 -1.98 11.20
C VAL A 88 -5.71 -0.64 11.48
N GLY A 89 -6.04 0.42 10.72
CA GLY A 89 -5.31 1.68 10.78
C GLY A 89 -3.96 1.65 10.07
N ALA A 90 -3.80 0.76 9.09
CA ALA A 90 -2.57 0.50 8.35
C ALA A 90 -2.15 1.58 7.33
N ILE A 91 -2.97 2.62 7.15
CA ILE A 91 -2.81 3.61 6.10
C ILE A 91 -2.51 4.96 6.74
N TYR A 92 -1.37 5.54 6.38
CA TYR A 92 -0.90 6.82 6.87
C TYR A 92 -0.68 7.78 5.71
N THR A 93 -0.65 9.09 5.97
CA THR A 93 -0.16 10.04 4.97
C THR A 93 1.36 10.10 5.04
N GLU A 94 2.05 10.31 3.90
CA GLU A 94 3.52 10.34 3.82
C GLU A 94 4.19 11.21 4.89
N GLU A 95 3.54 12.31 5.28
CA GLU A 95 4.02 13.29 6.26
C GLU A 95 3.68 12.95 7.73
N ASN A 96 2.74 12.03 7.96
CA ASN A 96 2.30 11.60 9.30
C ASN A 96 2.60 10.13 9.56
N VAL A 97 3.46 9.52 8.74
CA VAL A 97 3.95 8.17 8.98
C VAL A 97 4.71 8.16 10.32
N PRO A 98 4.42 7.25 11.25
CA PRO A 98 5.12 7.22 12.52
C PRO A 98 6.58 6.87 12.27
N ASP A 99 7.49 7.77 12.60
CA ASP A 99 8.93 7.46 12.63
C ASP A 99 9.12 6.30 13.61
N GLY A 100 9.37 5.11 13.07
CA GLY A 100 9.52 3.90 13.86
C GLY A 100 10.62 4.13 14.89
N THR A 101 10.41 3.73 16.13
CA THR A 101 11.40 3.88 17.21
C THR A 101 12.68 3.03 17.00
N SER A 102 12.79 2.37 15.86
CA SER A 102 13.87 1.48 15.43
C SER A 102 14.48 1.92 14.11
N ASN A 103 15.80 1.89 14.02
CA ASN A 103 16.56 2.15 12.78
C ASN A 103 16.65 0.91 11.85
N ARG A 104 15.79 -0.09 12.06
CA ARG A 104 15.68 -1.28 11.20
C ARG A 104 14.53 -1.03 10.24
N GLY A 105 14.66 -1.46 8.98
CA GLY A 105 13.56 -1.45 8.00
C GLY A 105 12.43 -2.38 8.42
N TYR A 106 11.82 -3.12 7.49
CA TYR A 106 10.75 -4.06 7.83
C TYR A 106 11.19 -5.14 8.85
N ASN A 107 10.37 -5.36 9.88
CA ASN A 107 10.57 -6.38 10.90
C ASN A 107 9.66 -7.58 10.62
N SER A 108 10.23 -8.68 10.15
CA SER A 108 9.48 -9.91 9.87
C SER A 108 9.06 -10.68 11.13
N ASP A 109 9.69 -10.43 12.29
CA ASP A 109 9.38 -11.13 13.54
C ASP A 109 8.13 -10.53 14.24
N ASP A 110 7.91 -9.23 14.08
CA ASP A 110 6.73 -8.51 14.60
C ASP A 110 6.31 -7.43 13.60
N PRO A 111 5.24 -7.67 12.82
CA PRO A 111 4.72 -6.72 11.84
C PRO A 111 4.15 -5.43 12.44
N HIS A 112 4.04 -5.32 13.78
CA HIS A 112 3.46 -4.18 14.48
C HIS A 112 4.50 -3.39 15.29
N VAL A 113 5.69 -3.94 15.52
CA VAL A 113 6.68 -3.34 16.42
C VAL A 113 8.08 -3.39 15.81
N GLY A 114 8.81 -2.28 15.93
CA GLY A 114 10.27 -2.29 15.70
C GLY A 114 10.68 -2.29 14.22
N HIS A 115 9.86 -1.72 13.36
CA HIS A 115 10.24 -1.35 11.99
C HIS A 115 10.04 0.14 11.74
N ASP A 116 10.84 0.69 10.84
CA ASP A 116 10.73 2.06 10.36
C ASP A 116 9.59 2.17 9.34
N HIS A 117 8.48 2.82 9.69
CA HIS A 117 7.36 2.96 8.76
C HIS A 117 7.70 3.86 7.55
N THR A 118 8.73 4.71 7.64
CA THR A 118 9.19 5.52 6.49
C THR A 118 9.77 4.63 5.37
N PHE A 119 10.21 3.40 5.70
CA PHE A 119 10.58 2.39 4.72
C PHE A 119 9.45 2.16 3.70
N PHE A 120 8.20 2.13 4.14
CA PHE A 120 7.06 1.88 3.26
C PHE A 120 6.79 3.03 2.29
N VAL A 121 7.20 4.25 2.64
CA VAL A 121 7.16 5.40 1.73
C VAL A 121 8.11 5.19 0.56
N GLY A 122 9.36 4.82 0.86
CA GLY A 122 10.36 4.50 -0.15
C GLY A 122 9.97 3.26 -0.95
N HIS A 123 9.45 2.24 -0.27
CA HIS A 123 9.05 0.98 -0.87
C HIS A 123 7.90 1.15 -1.87
N SER A 124 6.84 1.88 -1.48
CA SER A 124 5.71 2.13 -2.37
C SER A 124 6.16 2.82 -3.65
N ARG A 125 7.09 3.80 -3.56
CA ARG A 125 7.67 4.44 -4.75
C ARG A 125 8.53 3.50 -5.57
N ALA A 126 9.35 2.67 -4.91
CA ALA A 126 10.24 1.73 -5.58
C ALA A 126 9.47 0.65 -6.36
N VAL A 127 8.30 0.22 -5.87
CA VAL A 127 7.46 -0.77 -6.54
C VAL A 127 6.96 -0.29 -7.91
N PHE A 128 6.64 0.99 -8.04
CA PHE A 128 6.21 1.60 -9.31
C PHE A 128 7.34 2.31 -10.07
N ALA A 129 8.59 2.19 -9.61
CA ALA A 129 9.73 2.77 -10.31
C ALA A 129 10.13 1.88 -11.50
N ASP A 130 10.16 2.49 -12.70
CA ASP A 130 10.67 1.88 -13.95
C ASP A 130 12.13 1.40 -13.86
#